data_AF-A0A7S1QLN2-F1
#
_entry.id   AF-A0A7S1QLN2-F1
#
_cell.length_a   1.000
_cell.length_b   1.000
_cell.length_c   1.000
_cell.angle_alpha   90.00
_cell.angle_beta   90.00
_cell.angle_gamma   90.00
#
_symmetry.space_group_name_H-M   'P 1'
#
loop_
_entity.id
_entity.type
_entity.pdbx_description
1 polymer ?
#
loop_
_entity_poly.entity_id
_entity_poly.type
_entity_poly.pdbx_seq_one_letter_code
_entity_poly.pdbx_strand_id
1 'polypeptide(L)'
;RADIGDRPQVIYDSLAERYVWGMAFHWYDEYVTDVACFPKIEQVHHLRPEKHLVQTEASVECENTGGIQPMGRWMDAERYAHHMINDLNTWTEAWIDWNLLLDEKGGPNHAQNMCMALIQADTLG
;
A
#
# COMPACT_ATOMS: atom_id res chain seq x y z
N ARG A 1 3.80 16.65 7.98
CA ARG A 1 4.20 15.42 7.27
C ARG A 1 3.85 15.67 5.81
N ALA A 2 4.81 15.65 4.88
CA ALA A 2 4.51 15.90 3.46
C ALA A 2 3.70 14.74 2.89
N ASP A 3 2.63 15.05 2.17
CA ASP A 3 1.69 14.10 1.60
C ASP A 3 2.11 13.68 0.18
N ILE A 4 1.49 12.64 -0.37
CA ILE A 4 1.67 12.18 -1.75
C ILE A 4 1.40 13.29 -2.78
N GLY A 5 0.56 14.29 -2.44
CA GLY A 5 0.32 15.46 -3.30
C GLY A 5 1.46 16.49 -3.33
N ASP A 6 2.31 16.57 -2.30
CA ASP A 6 3.30 17.65 -2.15
C ASP A 6 4.70 17.24 -2.64
N ARG A 7 5.10 16.00 -2.34
CA ARG A 7 6.45 15.50 -2.65
C ARG A 7 6.80 15.49 -4.14
N PRO A 8 5.88 15.10 -5.05
CA PRO A 8 6.19 15.04 -6.47
C PRO A 8 6.57 16.41 -7.02
N GLN A 9 5.89 17.48 -6.61
CA GLN A 9 6.18 18.83 -7.09
C GLN A 9 7.63 19.23 -6.85
N VAL A 10 8.15 18.97 -5.63
CA VAL A 10 9.53 19.30 -5.26
C VAL A 10 10.55 18.56 -6.13
N ILE A 11 10.27 17.30 -6.45
CA ILE A 11 11.19 16.47 -7.25
C ILE A 11 11.08 16.82 -8.74
N TYR A 12 9.87 16.93 -9.27
CA TYR A 12 9.58 17.16 -10.68
C TYR A 12 9.90 18.58 -11.14
N ASP A 13 10.00 19.56 -10.24
CA ASP A 13 10.48 20.91 -10.56
C ASP A 13 11.99 21.09 -10.35
N SER A 14 12.73 20.00 -10.09
CA SER A 14 14.17 20.03 -9.83
C SER A 14 14.97 19.37 -10.95
N LEU A 15 16.29 19.61 -10.97
CA LEU A 15 17.21 18.89 -11.86
C LEU A 15 17.22 17.36 -11.62
N ALA A 16 16.66 16.88 -10.51
CA ALA A 16 16.57 15.45 -10.22
C ALA A 16 15.54 14.73 -11.10
N GLU A 17 14.52 15.44 -11.60
CA GLU A 17 13.42 14.88 -12.40
C GLU A 17 13.92 13.98 -13.55
N ARG A 18 15.02 14.37 -14.21
CA ARG A 18 15.61 13.63 -15.34
C ARG A 18 16.11 12.22 -14.99
N TYR A 19 16.29 11.93 -13.71
CA TYR A 19 16.73 10.62 -13.21
C TYR A 19 15.59 9.80 -12.62
N VAL A 20 14.40 10.39 -12.49
CA VAL A 20 13.23 9.75 -11.87
C VAL A 20 12.33 9.20 -12.96
N TRP A 21 12.11 7.89 -12.95
CA TRP A 21 11.18 7.22 -13.85
C TRP A 21 9.72 7.47 -13.46
N GLY A 22 9.43 7.49 -12.16
CA GLY A 22 8.09 7.63 -11.64
C GLY A 22 8.07 7.71 -10.11
N MET A 23 6.89 7.56 -9.53
CA MET A 23 6.68 7.56 -8.08
C MET A 23 6.12 6.21 -7.61
N ALA A 24 6.69 5.73 -6.51
CA ALA A 24 6.16 4.61 -5.74
C ALA A 24 5.34 5.11 -4.55
N PHE A 25 4.23 4.42 -4.23
CA PHE A 25 3.40 4.74 -3.07
C PHE A 25 2.86 3.49 -2.35
N HIS A 26 2.48 3.67 -1.08
CA HIS A 26 2.07 2.59 -0.18
C HIS A 26 0.66 2.87 0.38
N TRP A 27 0.02 1.85 0.94
CA TRP A 27 -1.26 1.96 1.64
C TRP A 27 -1.24 1.26 3.00
N TYR A 28 -1.59 1.98 4.08
CA TYR A 28 -1.55 1.48 5.47
C TYR A 28 -2.55 2.14 6.42
N ASP A 29 -3.46 2.98 5.92
CA ASP A 29 -4.33 3.76 6.79
C ASP A 29 -5.77 3.26 6.69
N GLU A 30 -6.32 2.81 7.82
CA GLU A 30 -7.73 2.42 7.96
C GLU A 30 -8.67 3.64 8.06
N TYR A 31 -8.13 4.84 8.31
CA TYR A 31 -8.89 6.09 8.46
C TYR A 31 -8.76 7.05 7.28
N VAL A 32 -7.88 6.75 6.32
CA VAL A 32 -7.89 7.50 5.07
C VAL A 32 -9.02 6.95 4.23
N THR A 33 -10.19 7.53 4.46
CA THR A 33 -11.35 7.32 3.61
C THR A 33 -10.93 7.55 2.16
N ASP A 34 -11.28 6.58 1.34
CA ASP A 34 -11.07 6.47 -0.11
C ASP A 34 -11.14 7.80 -0.87
N VAL A 35 -11.98 8.72 -0.41
CA VAL A 35 -12.23 10.03 -0.99
C VAL A 35 -10.99 10.95 -1.00
N ALA A 36 -10.05 10.79 -0.07
CA ALA A 36 -8.93 11.72 0.06
C ALA A 36 -7.62 11.24 -0.60
N CYS A 37 -7.44 9.94 -0.86
CA CYS A 37 -6.20 9.38 -1.38
C CYS A 37 -6.16 9.32 -2.91
N PHE A 38 -7.17 8.71 -3.53
CA PHE A 38 -7.18 8.49 -4.99
C PHE A 38 -7.09 9.79 -5.80
N PRO A 39 -7.77 10.90 -5.43
CA PRO A 39 -7.60 12.17 -6.13
C PRO A 39 -6.18 12.73 -6.05
N LYS A 40 -5.41 12.40 -5.00
CA LYS A 40 -4.02 12.85 -4.89
C LYS A 40 -3.11 12.04 -5.79
N ILE A 41 -3.34 10.74 -5.94
CA ILE A 41 -2.64 9.89 -6.91
C ILE A 41 -2.90 10.41 -8.33
N GLU A 42 -4.17 10.69 -8.64
CA GLU A 42 -4.57 11.29 -9.92
C GLU A 42 -3.91 12.66 -10.14
N GLN A 43 -3.82 13.50 -9.10
CA GLN A 43 -3.09 14.77 -9.16
C GLN A 43 -1.61 14.57 -9.54
N VAL A 44 -0.94 13.54 -9.03
CA VAL A 44 0.47 13.27 -9.40
C VAL A 44 0.60 12.98 -10.88
N HIS A 45 -0.29 12.17 -11.45
CA HIS A 45 -0.32 11.92 -12.89
C HIS A 45 -0.54 13.23 -13.67
N HIS A 46 -1.51 14.07 -13.26
CA HIS A 46 -1.76 15.35 -13.92
C HIS A 46 -0.58 16.34 -13.81
N LEU A 47 0.22 16.27 -12.76
CA LEU A 47 1.43 17.11 -12.61
C LEU A 47 2.53 16.74 -13.62
N ARG A 48 2.70 15.45 -13.89
CA ARG A 48 3.68 14.90 -14.84
C ARG A 48 3.17 13.61 -15.49
N PRO A 49 2.38 13.69 -16.58
CA PRO A 49 1.73 12.53 -17.20
C PRO A 49 2.71 11.51 -17.80
N GLU A 50 3.95 11.93 -18.06
CA GLU A 50 5.03 11.07 -18.56
C GLU A 50 5.76 10.28 -17.46
N LYS A 51 5.42 10.51 -16.19
CA LYS A 51 5.98 9.79 -15.05
C LYS A 51 5.03 8.68 -14.60
N HIS A 52 5.61 7.55 -14.27
CA HIS A 52 4.87 6.34 -13.94
C HIS A 52 4.46 6.29 -12.46
N LEU A 53 3.38 5.56 -12.17
CA LEU A 53 2.87 5.36 -10.81
C LEU A 53 2.80 3.87 -10.49
N VAL A 54 3.41 3.46 -9.37
CA VAL A 54 3.40 2.07 -8.92
C VAL A 54 3.05 2.02 -7.44
N GLN A 55 2.03 1.24 -7.08
CA GLN A 55 1.81 0.87 -5.70
C GLN A 55 2.81 -0.26 -5.36
N THR A 56 3.64 -0.06 -4.33
CA THR A 56 4.77 -0.96 -4.03
C THR A 56 4.65 -1.69 -2.70
N GLU A 57 3.68 -1.34 -1.86
CA GLU A 57 3.56 -1.89 -0.51
C GLU A 57 2.15 -1.71 0.08
N ALA A 58 1.55 -2.79 0.53
CA ALA A 58 0.24 -2.80 1.16
C ALA A 58 0.14 -3.98 2.12
N SER A 59 -0.45 -3.75 3.28
CA SER A 59 -0.85 -4.83 4.18
C SER A 59 -1.95 -4.34 5.10
N VAL A 60 -2.77 -5.27 5.56
CA VAL A 60 -3.66 -5.02 6.70
C VAL A 60 -2.87 -5.24 7.98
N GLU A 61 -2.95 -4.27 8.89
CA GLU A 61 -2.45 -4.40 10.26
C GLU A 61 -3.11 -5.56 11.01
N CYS A 62 -2.33 -6.21 11.87
CA CYS A 62 -2.85 -7.22 12.76
C CYS A 62 -3.76 -6.61 13.83
N GLU A 63 -4.89 -7.26 14.13
CA GLU A 63 -5.64 -6.93 15.33
C GLU A 63 -4.78 -7.30 16.57
N ASN A 64 -4.79 -6.47 17.61
CA ASN A 64 -4.14 -6.74 18.90
C ASN A 64 -4.90 -7.81 19.71
N THR A 65 -5.27 -8.93 19.09
CA THR A 65 -6.18 -9.98 19.61
C THR A 65 -5.50 -11.09 20.40
N GLY A 66 -4.28 -10.88 20.89
CA GLY A 66 -3.62 -11.84 21.77
C GLY A 66 -2.83 -12.95 21.06
N GLY A 67 -2.43 -12.72 19.81
CA GLY A 67 -1.29 -13.42 19.19
C GLY A 67 -1.60 -14.43 18.10
N ILE A 68 -2.86 -14.60 17.67
CA ILE A 68 -3.21 -15.34 16.46
C ILE A 68 -4.08 -14.45 15.58
N GLN A 69 -3.73 -14.38 14.30
CA GLN A 69 -4.47 -13.59 13.33
C GLN A 69 -5.70 -14.37 12.84
N PRO A 70 -6.87 -13.71 12.78
CA PRO A 70 -8.05 -14.31 12.18
C PRO A 70 -7.82 -14.51 10.68
N MET A 71 -7.59 -15.77 10.29
CA MET A 71 -7.40 -16.16 8.89
C MET A 71 -8.72 -16.09 8.11
N GLY A 72 -8.66 -15.65 6.85
CA GLY A 72 -9.79 -15.73 5.92
C GLY A 72 -10.91 -14.71 6.17
N ARG A 73 -10.61 -13.54 6.75
CA ARG A 73 -11.59 -12.47 6.91
C ARG A 73 -11.99 -11.88 5.56
N TRP A 74 -13.28 -11.93 5.25
CA TRP A 74 -13.83 -11.37 4.02
C TRP A 74 -13.61 -9.86 3.90
N MET A 75 -13.70 -9.13 5.01
CA MET A 75 -13.48 -7.69 5.04
C MET A 75 -12.07 -7.30 4.56
N ASP A 76 -11.06 -8.11 4.85
CA ASP A 76 -9.69 -7.83 4.40
C ASP A 76 -9.60 -8.01 2.87
N ALA A 77 -10.23 -9.05 2.32
CA ALA A 77 -10.31 -9.23 0.87
C ALA A 77 -11.05 -8.07 0.18
N GLU A 78 -12.16 -7.59 0.75
CA GLU A 78 -12.87 -6.40 0.25
C GLU A 78 -11.99 -5.16 0.28
N ARG A 79 -11.20 -4.98 1.35
CA ARG A 79 -10.27 -3.86 1.50
C ARG A 79 -9.20 -3.87 0.40
N TYR A 80 -8.55 -5.02 0.17
CA TYR A 80 -7.58 -5.17 -0.94
C TYR A 80 -8.23 -4.88 -2.30
N ALA A 81 -9.38 -5.50 -2.59
CA ALA A 81 -10.07 -5.31 -3.86
C ALA A 81 -10.46 -3.85 -4.09
N HIS A 82 -10.94 -3.18 -3.04
CA HIS A 82 -11.28 -1.76 -3.07
C HIS A 82 -10.08 -0.90 -3.48
N HIS A 83 -8.93 -1.08 -2.81
CA HIS A 83 -7.71 -0.32 -3.12
C HIS A 83 -7.16 -0.65 -4.51
N MET A 84 -7.02 -1.93 -4.86
CA MET A 84 -6.52 -2.34 -6.18
C MET A 84 -7.34 -1.75 -7.32
N ILE A 85 -8.68 -1.82 -7.23
CA ILE A 85 -9.55 -1.29 -8.29
C ILE A 85 -9.39 0.22 -8.42
N ASN A 86 -9.35 0.97 -7.32
CA ASN A 86 -9.24 2.42 -7.37
C ASN A 86 -7.83 2.90 -7.78
N ASP A 87 -6.78 2.27 -7.27
CA ASP A 87 -5.39 2.57 -7.66
C ASP A 87 -5.19 2.35 -9.17
N LEU A 88 -5.62 1.20 -9.70
CA LEU A 88 -5.51 0.89 -11.13
C LEU A 88 -6.38 1.80 -12.00
N ASN A 89 -7.50 2.31 -11.48
CA ASN A 89 -8.31 3.32 -12.16
C ASN A 89 -7.77 4.75 -12.02
N THR A 90 -6.68 4.96 -11.28
CA THR A 90 -6.02 6.27 -11.08
C THR A 90 -4.59 6.29 -11.61
N TRP A 91 -4.38 5.69 -12.79
CA TRP A 91 -3.12 5.68 -13.53
C TRP A 91 -1.99 4.85 -12.91
N THR A 92 -2.27 4.10 -11.85
CA THR A 92 -1.30 3.16 -11.29
C THR A 92 -1.11 1.99 -12.22
N GLU A 93 0.14 1.66 -12.53
CA GLU A 93 0.50 0.66 -13.54
C GLU A 93 0.77 -0.73 -12.95
N ALA A 94 1.06 -0.80 -11.65
CA ALA A 94 1.33 -2.05 -10.95
C ALA A 94 0.99 -1.95 -9.45
N TRP A 95 0.68 -3.10 -8.87
CA TRP A 95 0.30 -3.26 -7.47
C TRP A 95 1.08 -4.44 -6.88
N ILE A 96 1.73 -4.20 -5.74
CA ILE A 96 2.64 -5.13 -5.06
C ILE A 96 2.23 -5.20 -3.59
N ASP A 97 1.85 -6.41 -3.16
CA ASP A 97 1.57 -6.75 -1.77
C ASP A 97 2.85 -6.74 -0.91
N TRP A 98 2.71 -6.73 0.42
CA TRP A 98 3.85 -6.68 1.32
C TRP A 98 4.56 -8.03 1.52
N ASN A 99 4.01 -8.89 2.39
CA ASN A 99 4.58 -10.22 2.65
C ASN A 99 3.79 -11.28 1.89
N LEU A 100 4.48 -12.07 1.07
CA LEU A 100 3.83 -13.19 0.37
C LEU A 100 3.32 -14.28 1.33
N LEU A 101 4.00 -14.48 2.45
CA LEU A 101 3.71 -15.52 3.42
C LEU A 101 4.15 -15.11 4.83
N LEU A 102 3.26 -15.29 5.82
CA LEU A 102 3.56 -15.16 7.24
C LEU A 102 2.97 -16.33 8.03
N ASP A 103 3.40 -16.51 9.28
CA ASP A 103 2.80 -17.49 10.19
C ASP A 103 1.42 -17.05 10.70
N GLU A 104 0.77 -17.91 11.49
CA GLU A 104 -0.55 -17.65 12.07
C GLU A 104 -0.58 -16.43 13.01
N LYS A 105 0.57 -15.86 13.37
CA LYS A 105 0.72 -14.68 14.23
C LYS A 105 1.03 -13.40 13.44
N GLY A 106 1.26 -13.51 12.13
CA GLY A 106 1.67 -12.39 11.28
C GLY A 106 3.18 -12.11 11.34
N GLY A 107 3.98 -13.11 11.69
CA GLY A 107 5.43 -13.04 11.82
C GLY A 107 6.18 -14.05 10.92
N PRO A 108 7.50 -14.19 11.13
CA PRO A 108 8.31 -13.55 12.18
C PRO A 108 8.63 -12.08 11.87
N ASN A 109 8.55 -11.22 12.89
CA ASN A 109 8.99 -9.82 12.80
C ASN A 109 9.87 -9.46 14.00
N HIS A 110 11.11 -9.00 13.76
CA HIS A 110 12.09 -8.72 14.82
C HIS A 110 11.69 -7.56 15.74
N ALA A 111 10.86 -6.64 15.26
CA ALA A 111 10.36 -5.49 16.01
C ALA A 111 8.93 -5.71 16.54
N GLN A 112 8.40 -6.93 16.39
CA GLN A 112 7.03 -7.28 16.76
C GLN A 112 5.94 -6.44 16.06
N ASN A 113 6.26 -5.88 14.89
CA ASN A 113 5.29 -5.18 14.04
C ASN A 113 4.58 -6.20 13.15
N MET A 114 3.64 -6.95 13.72
CA MET A 114 2.94 -8.03 13.02
C MET A 114 1.92 -7.46 12.03
N CYS A 115 1.75 -8.17 10.91
CA CYS A 115 0.78 -7.81 9.87
C CYS A 115 0.18 -9.07 9.23
N MET A 116 -0.91 -8.91 8.48
CA MET A 116 -1.48 -9.99 7.70
C MET A 116 -0.64 -10.25 6.44
N ALA A 117 -0.68 -11.47 5.91
CA ALA A 117 -0.21 -11.81 4.58
C ALA A 117 -1.32 -12.56 3.82
N LEU A 118 -1.40 -12.39 2.50
CA LEU A 118 -2.42 -13.05 1.68
C LEU A 118 -2.37 -14.58 1.80
N ILE A 119 -1.20 -15.13 2.10
CA ILE A 119 -1.01 -16.53 2.47
C ILE A 119 -0.52 -16.56 3.93
N GLN A 120 -1.23 -17.30 4.77
CA GLN A 120 -0.81 -17.55 6.15
C GLN A 120 -0.55 -19.04 6.36
N ALA A 121 0.59 -19.36 6.93
CA ALA A 121 1.01 -20.71 7.24
C ALA A 121 0.60 -21.05 8.68
N ASP A 122 -0.11 -22.16 8.86
CA ASP A 122 -0.32 -22.76 10.17
C ASP A 122 0.93 -23.56 10.56
N THR A 123 1.68 -23.06 11.54
CA THR A 123 2.89 -23.71 12.05
C THR A 123 2.67 -24.46 13.36
N LEU A 124 1.45 -24.43 13.90
CA LEU A 124 1.08 -25.05 15.18
C LEU A 124 0.45 -26.44 15.03
N GLY A 125 0.24 -26.88 13.78
CA GLY A 125 -0.30 -28.20 13.42
C GLY A 125 0.51 -29.41 13.89
#